data_AF-A0A1F3XTW0-F1
#
_entry.id   AF-A0A1F3XTW0-F1
#
_cell.length_a   1.000
_cell.length_b   1.000
_cell.length_c   1.000
_cell.angle_alpha   90.00
_cell.angle_beta   90.00
_cell.angle_gamma   90.00
#
_symmetry.space_group_name_H-M   'P 1'
#
loop_
_entity.id
_entity.type
_entity.pdbx_description
1 polymer ?
#
loop_
_entity_poly.entity_id
_entity_poly.type
_entity_poly.pdbx_seq_one_letter_code
_entity_poly.pdbx_strand_id
1 'polypeptide(L)'
;MILFLLAVTFSAPALHAEILSEDMLKIRDPFKRPAIIVSKENARTELEMFPVDQFKMMGVITGPDRVKAMLAAPNGKTYFVSERMKIGVRNGMILKITPEGVKIREKIINVIGQEEPVDSELKLEEKNQQAM
;
A
#
# COMPACT_ATOMS: atom_id res chain seq x y z
N MET A 1 -51.46 57.14 -6.83
CA MET A 1 -52.71 56.41 -7.15
C MET A 1 -52.47 55.65 -8.45
N ILE A 2 -51.81 54.49 -8.34
CA ILE A 2 -52.33 53.15 -8.71
C ILE A 2 -52.66 53.03 -10.21
N LEU A 3 -51.78 52.33 -10.94
CA LEU A 3 -52.21 51.24 -11.82
C LEU A 3 -51.02 50.29 -12.08
N PHE A 4 -51.04 49.13 -11.40
CA PHE A 4 -50.16 47.99 -11.65
C PHE A 4 -50.83 47.15 -12.74
N LEU A 5 -50.22 47.05 -13.94
CA LEU A 5 -50.70 46.15 -14.99
C LEU A 5 -49.83 44.89 -14.98
N LEU A 6 -50.39 43.82 -14.42
CA LEU A 6 -49.80 42.49 -14.36
C LEU A 6 -50.01 41.80 -15.72
N ALA A 7 -48.97 41.71 -16.54
CA ALA A 7 -48.97 40.85 -17.71
C ALA A 7 -48.23 39.55 -17.36
N VAL A 8 -48.99 38.54 -16.95
CA VAL A 8 -48.54 37.15 -16.97
C VAL A 8 -48.73 36.66 -18.41
N THR A 9 -47.64 36.54 -19.16
CA THR A 9 -47.65 35.75 -20.40
C THR A 9 -46.90 34.45 -20.13
N PHE A 10 -47.68 33.39 -20.19
CA PHE A 10 -47.31 32.00 -20.00
C PHE A 10 -46.34 31.59 -21.12
N SER A 11 -45.07 31.39 -20.80
CA SER A 11 -44.09 30.80 -21.73
C SER A 11 -44.30 29.29 -21.76
N ALA A 12 -44.93 28.80 -22.82
CA ALA A 12 -45.08 27.36 -23.07
C ALA A 12 -43.72 26.76 -23.48
N PRO A 13 -43.24 25.71 -22.81
CA PRO A 13 -41.97 25.09 -23.16
C PRO A 13 -42.16 23.99 -24.21
N ALA A 14 -41.08 23.78 -24.97
CA ALA A 14 -40.68 22.52 -25.60
C ALA A 14 -41.52 22.00 -26.77
N LEU A 15 -40.99 22.26 -27.98
CA LEU A 15 -40.99 21.26 -29.05
C LEU A 15 -39.57 21.17 -29.62
N HIS A 16 -38.62 20.81 -28.74
CA HIS A 16 -37.31 20.36 -29.17
C HIS A 16 -37.48 18.87 -29.43
N ALA A 17 -37.73 18.51 -30.70
CA ALA A 17 -37.72 17.13 -31.12
C ALA A 17 -36.42 16.50 -30.61
N GLU A 18 -36.57 15.50 -29.75
CA GLU A 18 -35.47 14.77 -29.16
C GLU A 18 -34.60 14.22 -30.29
N ILE A 19 -33.47 14.88 -30.50
CA ILE A 19 -32.30 14.25 -31.08
C ILE A 19 -31.95 13.19 -30.04
N LEU A 20 -32.48 11.97 -30.22
CA LEU A 20 -32.03 10.80 -29.49
C LEU A 20 -30.52 10.78 -29.67
N SER A 21 -29.80 11.24 -28.65
CA SER A 21 -28.35 11.40 -28.68
C SER A 21 -27.75 10.07 -29.14
N GLU A 22 -26.88 10.10 -30.16
CA GLU A 22 -26.18 8.91 -30.67
C GLU A 22 -25.54 8.08 -29.54
N ASP A 23 -25.25 8.71 -28.41
CA ASP A 23 -24.77 8.10 -27.18
C ASP A 23 -25.73 7.09 -26.54
N MET A 24 -27.05 7.21 -26.71
CA MET A 24 -28.03 6.23 -26.22
C MET A 24 -28.11 4.98 -27.09
N LEU A 25 -27.71 5.07 -28.37
CA LEU A 25 -27.65 3.93 -29.29
C LEU A 25 -26.30 3.21 -29.25
N LYS A 26 -25.35 3.70 -28.46
CA LYS A 26 -24.05 3.05 -28.28
C LYS A 26 -24.21 1.79 -27.42
N ILE A 27 -24.56 0.70 -28.11
CA ILE A 27 -24.55 -0.65 -27.56
C ILE A 27 -23.20 -0.87 -26.88
N ARG A 28 -23.22 -1.16 -25.58
CA ARG A 28 -22.03 -1.56 -24.83
C ARG A 28 -21.41 -2.73 -25.57
N ASP A 29 -20.15 -2.60 -25.97
CA ASP A 29 -19.43 -3.66 -26.65
C ASP A 29 -19.47 -4.92 -25.78
N PRO A 30 -20.18 -5.99 -26.23
CA PRO A 30 -20.36 -7.21 -25.43
C PRO A 30 -19.05 -7.98 -25.21
N PHE A 31 -17.97 -7.55 -25.88
CA PHE A 31 -16.63 -8.11 -25.75
C PHE A 31 -15.64 -7.16 -25.09
N LYS A 32 -16.04 -5.92 -24.75
CA LYS A 32 -15.22 -5.09 -23.86
C LYS A 32 -15.24 -5.73 -22.48
N ARG A 33 -14.08 -6.23 -22.08
CA ARG A 33 -13.84 -6.65 -20.70
C ARG A 33 -14.23 -5.48 -19.79
N PRO A 34 -15.04 -5.71 -18.74
CA PRO A 34 -15.29 -4.70 -17.73
C PRO A 34 -13.94 -4.14 -17.27
N ALA A 35 -13.84 -2.82 -17.12
CA ALA A 35 -12.68 -2.22 -16.49
C ALA A 35 -12.68 -2.70 -15.03
N ILE A 36 -11.96 -3.79 -14.76
CA ILE A 36 -11.72 -4.24 -13.39
C ILE A 36 -10.78 -3.18 -12.82
N ILE A 37 -11.36 -2.20 -12.12
CA ILE A 37 -10.61 -1.33 -11.23
C ILE A 37 -10.22 -2.23 -10.05
N VAL A 38 -9.21 -3.07 -10.24
CA VAL A 38 -8.52 -3.68 -9.12
C VAL A 38 -7.84 -2.51 -8.45
N SER A 39 -8.42 -2.03 -7.35
CA SER A 39 -7.66 -1.25 -6.37
C SER A 39 -6.39 -2.03 -6.15
N LYS A 40 -5.25 -1.44 -6.50
CA LYS A 40 -3.93 -2.01 -6.19
C LYS A 40 -3.70 -1.87 -4.69
N GLU A 41 -4.60 -2.43 -3.89
CA GLU A 41 -4.32 -2.74 -2.51
C GLU A 41 -3.25 -3.83 -2.57
N ASN A 42 -2.01 -3.36 -2.45
CA ASN A 42 -0.82 -4.18 -2.59
C ASN A 42 -1.01 -5.43 -1.73
N ALA A 43 -1.12 -6.59 -2.39
CA ALA A 43 -1.21 -7.86 -1.69
C ALA A 43 -0.04 -7.93 -0.71
N ARG A 44 -0.35 -8.08 0.58
CA ARG A 44 0.67 -8.15 1.62
C ARG A 44 1.55 -9.36 1.34
N THR A 45 2.86 -9.13 1.28
CA THR A 45 3.85 -10.20 1.17
C THR A 45 3.94 -10.97 2.49
N GLU A 46 4.47 -12.20 2.48
CA GLU A 46 4.66 -12.98 3.71
C GLU A 46 5.51 -12.21 4.76
N LEU A 47 6.41 -11.34 4.32
CA LEU A 47 7.23 -10.47 5.18
C LEU A 47 6.44 -9.35 5.87
N GLU A 48 5.29 -8.96 5.33
CA GLU A 48 4.40 -7.93 5.87
C GLU A 48 3.31 -8.51 6.78
N MET A 49 3.31 -9.84 7.00
CA MET A 49 2.32 -10.53 7.84
C MET A 49 2.74 -10.60 9.31
N PHE A 50 4.03 -10.48 9.61
CA PHE A 50 4.57 -10.62 10.96
C PHE A 50 5.18 -9.28 11.42
N PRO A 51 5.16 -8.95 12.72
CA PRO A 51 5.81 -7.75 13.24
C PRO A 51 7.34 -7.89 13.20
N VAL A 52 8.06 -6.76 13.12
CA VAL A 52 9.51 -6.72 12.88
C VAL A 52 10.30 -7.39 14.02
N ASP A 53 9.85 -7.23 15.25
CA ASP A 53 10.42 -7.78 16.48
C ASP A 53 10.46 -9.32 16.53
N GLN A 54 9.58 -10.00 15.78
CA GLN A 54 9.54 -11.46 15.70
C GLN A 54 10.50 -12.03 14.67
N PHE A 55 11.09 -11.20 13.82
CA PHE A 55 12.11 -11.67 12.88
C PHE A 55 13.45 -11.81 13.57
N LYS A 56 14.17 -12.86 13.21
CA LYS A 56 15.51 -13.14 13.70
C LYS A 56 16.49 -12.96 12.56
N MET A 57 17.48 -12.09 12.74
CA MET A 57 18.56 -11.96 11.77
C MET A 57 19.53 -13.13 11.94
N MET A 58 19.67 -13.93 10.89
CA MET A 58 20.58 -15.07 10.86
C MET A 58 21.95 -14.74 10.28
N GLY A 59 22.03 -13.73 9.42
CA GLY A 59 23.29 -13.33 8.80
C GLY A 59 23.14 -12.38 7.62
N VAL A 60 24.28 -12.05 7.03
CA VAL A 60 24.39 -11.22 5.84
C VAL A 60 25.11 -12.00 4.75
N ILE A 61 24.58 -11.93 3.54
CA ILE A 61 25.20 -12.46 2.32
C ILE A 61 25.69 -11.28 1.50
N THR A 62 27.00 -11.21 1.31
CA THR A 62 27.65 -10.21 0.47
C THR A 62 28.04 -10.85 -0.86
N GLY A 63 27.39 -10.42 -1.94
CA GLY A 63 27.81 -10.73 -3.31
C GLY A 63 28.60 -9.58 -3.93
N PRO A 64 29.12 -9.74 -5.16
CA PRO A 64 29.88 -8.69 -5.86
C PRO A 64 29.07 -7.40 -6.05
N ASP A 65 27.76 -7.52 -6.29
CA ASP A 65 26.92 -6.36 -6.62
C ASP A 65 25.92 -5.96 -5.53
N ARG A 66 25.58 -6.88 -4.62
CA ARG A 66 24.46 -6.68 -3.67
C ARG A 66 24.69 -7.34 -2.33
N VAL A 67 24.34 -6.62 -1.28
CA VAL A 67 24.26 -7.12 0.09
C VAL A 67 22.82 -7.53 0.37
N LYS A 68 22.64 -8.72 0.96
CA LYS A 68 21.34 -9.25 1.38
C LYS A 68 21.41 -9.67 2.84
N ALA A 69 20.33 -9.45 3.58
CA ALA A 69 20.18 -10.02 4.92
C ALA A 69 19.33 -11.28 4.86
N MET A 70 19.63 -12.23 5.72
CA MET A 70 18.88 -13.46 5.90
C MET A 70 18.08 -13.36 7.19
N LEU A 71 16.75 -13.36 7.08
CA LEU A 71 15.84 -13.22 8.21
C LEU A 71 14.98 -14.48 8.36
N ALA A 72 14.93 -15.04 9.55
CA ALA A 72 13.99 -16.08 9.92
C ALA A 72 12.70 -15.44 10.45
N ALA A 73 11.57 -15.85 9.89
CA ALA A 73 10.25 -15.45 10.33
C ALA A 73 9.72 -16.43 11.40
N PRO A 74 8.71 -16.02 12.20
CA PRO A 74 8.12 -16.88 13.23
C PRO A 74 7.41 -18.13 12.67
N ASN A 75 7.14 -18.19 11.35
CA ASN A 75 6.63 -19.37 10.67
C ASN A 75 7.71 -20.46 10.40
N GLY A 76 8.97 -20.20 10.79
CA GLY A 76 10.10 -21.10 10.56
C GLY A 76 10.71 -21.00 9.14
N LYS A 77 10.15 -20.17 8.26
CA LYS A 77 10.73 -19.89 6.94
C LYS A 77 11.80 -18.82 7.04
N THR A 78 12.79 -18.93 6.16
CA THR A 78 13.88 -17.96 6.02
C THR A 78 13.72 -17.18 4.73
N TYR A 79 13.93 -15.87 4.79
CA TYR A 79 13.79 -14.95 3.66
C TYR A 79 15.06 -14.15 3.44
N PHE A 80 15.38 -13.88 2.18
CA PHE A 80 16.44 -12.97 1.79
C PHE A 80 15.86 -11.60 1.50
N VAL A 81 16.32 -10.59 2.24
CA VAL A 81 15.86 -9.21 2.09
C VAL A 81 16.98 -8.30 1.63
N SER A 82 16.62 -7.26 0.90
CA SER A 82 17.51 -6.22 0.39
C SER A 82 17.06 -4.86 0.90
N GLU A 83 17.93 -3.86 0.79
CA GLU A 83 17.55 -2.48 1.09
C GLU A 83 16.33 -2.04 0.27
N ARG A 84 15.51 -1.16 0.87
CA ARG A 84 14.23 -0.66 0.34
C ARG A 84 13.10 -1.68 0.21
N MET A 85 13.27 -2.91 0.69
CA MET A 85 12.16 -3.85 0.80
C MET A 85 11.26 -3.52 2.00
N LYS A 86 9.98 -3.87 1.88
CA LYS A 86 9.01 -3.78 2.97
C LYS A 86 9.05 -5.02 3.86
N ILE A 87 8.89 -4.81 5.15
CA ILE A 87 8.86 -5.85 6.18
C ILE A 87 7.98 -5.36 7.33
N GLY A 88 7.35 -6.27 8.05
CA GLY A 88 6.58 -5.90 9.23
C GLY A 88 5.12 -5.57 8.90
N VAL A 89 4.24 -5.82 9.87
CA VAL A 89 2.83 -5.36 9.83
C VAL A 89 2.69 -3.84 9.79
N ARG A 90 3.73 -3.10 10.20
CA ARG A 90 3.77 -1.64 10.31
C ARG A 90 4.39 -0.94 9.08
N ASN A 91 4.36 -1.61 7.91
CA ASN A 91 4.96 -1.10 6.66
C ASN A 91 6.43 -0.67 6.86
N GLY A 92 7.20 -1.45 7.61
CA GLY A 92 8.61 -1.19 7.84
C GLY A 92 9.41 -1.23 6.55
N MET A 93 10.38 -0.34 6.40
CA MET A 93 11.28 -0.29 5.24
C MET A 93 12.72 -0.52 5.68
N ILE A 94 13.42 -1.42 5.00
CA ILE A 94 14.84 -1.67 5.27
C ILE A 94 15.67 -0.51 4.74
N LEU A 95 16.31 0.23 5.65
CA LEU A 95 17.16 1.38 5.30
C LEU A 95 18.57 0.93 4.92
N LYS A 96 19.16 0.06 5.75
CA LYS A 96 20.56 -0.35 5.60
C LYS A 96 20.78 -1.74 6.18
N ILE A 97 21.61 -2.52 5.50
CA ILE A 97 22.06 -3.84 5.97
C ILE A 97 23.53 -3.72 6.37
N THR A 98 23.85 -4.12 7.60
CA THR A 98 25.22 -4.13 8.14
C THR A 98 25.54 -5.53 8.68
N PRO A 99 26.82 -5.89 8.85
CA PRO A 99 27.19 -7.19 9.43
C PRO A 99 26.62 -7.44 10.82
N GLU A 100 26.43 -6.37 11.61
CA GLU A 100 25.92 -6.43 12.99
C GLU A 100 24.40 -6.46 13.06
N GLY A 101 23.71 -5.93 12.04
CA GLY A 101 22.29 -5.71 12.11
C GLY A 101 21.63 -5.14 10.85
N VAL A 102 20.30 -5.13 10.84
CA VAL A 102 19.47 -4.48 9.82
C VAL A 102 18.74 -3.30 10.44
N LYS A 103 18.89 -2.12 9.84
CA LYS A 103 18.16 -0.91 10.24
C LYS A 103 16.85 -0.81 9.46
N ILE A 104 15.75 -0.67 10.18
CA ILE A 104 14.38 -0.71 9.66
C ILE A 104 13.67 0.54 10.14
N ARG A 105 12.92 1.19 9.25
CA ARG A 105 12.05 2.32 9.60
C ARG A 105 10.59 1.89 9.53
N GLU A 106 9.92 1.85 10.65
CA GLU A 106 8.51 1.52 10.79
C GLU A 106 7.65 2.77 10.86
N LYS A 107 6.38 2.66 10.48
CA LYS A 107 5.39 3.72 10.65
C LYS A 107 4.47 3.36 11.82
N ILE A 108 4.50 4.17 12.87
CA ILE A 108 3.68 3.98 14.06
C ILE A 108 2.65 5.09 14.14
N ILE A 109 1.43 4.76 14.54
CA ILE A 109 0.39 5.76 14.80
C ILE A 109 0.55 6.20 16.26
N ASN A 110 0.79 7.48 16.48
CA ASN A 110 0.89 8.04 17.82
C ASN A 110 -0.49 8.24 18.46
N VAL A 111 -0.53 8.72 19.71
CA VAL A 111 -1.78 8.92 20.47
C VAL A 111 -2.76 9.90 19.82
N ILE A 112 -2.27 10.77 18.94
CA ILE A 112 -3.07 11.76 18.19
C ILE A 112 -3.46 11.29 16.78
N GLY A 113 -3.14 10.03 16.42
CA GLY A 113 -3.52 9.45 15.13
C GLY A 113 -2.59 9.79 13.96
N GLN A 114 -1.43 10.40 14.21
CA GLN A 114 -0.46 10.76 13.17
C GLN A 114 0.57 9.64 12.96
N GLU A 115 0.95 9.40 11.70
CA GLU A 115 2.04 8.48 11.36
C GLU A 115 3.40 9.10 11.72
N GLU A 116 4.15 8.42 12.58
CA GLU A 116 5.49 8.78 13.00
C GLU A 116 6.49 7.69 12.56
N PRO A 117 7.60 8.06 11.90
CA PRO A 117 8.65 7.12 11.55
C PRO A 117 9.47 6.75 12.79
N VAL A 118 9.57 5.46 13.10
CA VAL A 118 10.40 4.94 14.20
C VAL A 118 11.45 4.00 13.63
N ASP A 119 12.70 4.24 14.02
CA ASP A 119 13.84 3.43 13.59
C ASP A 119 14.03 2.27 14.57
N SER A 120 13.90 1.06 14.06
CA SER A 120 14.10 -0.23 14.74
C SER A 120 15.36 -0.89 14.20
N GLU A 121 16.10 -1.60 15.05
CA GLU A 121 17.31 -2.32 14.64
C GLU A 121 17.20 -3.80 15.02
N LEU A 122 17.32 -4.67 14.01
CA LEU A 122 17.43 -6.12 14.21
C LEU A 122 18.91 -6.47 14.29
N LYS A 123 19.35 -6.92 15.46
CA LYS A 123 20.73 -7.38 15.66
C LYS A 123 20.87 -8.84 15.26
N LEU A 124 22.06 -9.20 14.82
CA LEU A 124 22.42 -10.59 14.54
C LEU A 124 22.28 -11.43 15.83
N GLU A 125 21.56 -12.55 15.77
CA GLU A 125 21.54 -13.50 16.88
C GLU A 125 22.90 -14.21 16.94
N GLU A 126 23.70 -13.91 17.97
CA GLU A 126 24.83 -14.77 18.29
C GLU A 126 24.29 -16.13 18.73
N LYS A 127 24.70 -17.18 18.01
CA LYS A 127 24.37 -18.54 18.40
C LYS A 127 25.05 -18.79 19.75
N ASN A 128 24.32 -18.61 20.86
CA ASN A 128 24.73 -19.08 22.16
C ASN A 128 24.81 -20.60 22.06
N GLN A 129 26.00 -21.10 21.76
CA GLN A 129 26.37 -22.51 21.80
C GLN A 129 26.41 -22.94 23.28
N GLN A 130 25.29 -22.88 23.97
CA GLN A 130 25.10 -23.66 25.19
C GLN A 130 24.77 -25.07 24.73
N ALA A 131 25.83 -25.78 24.35
CA ALA A 131 25.80 -27.22 24.21
C ALA A 131 25.57 -27.82 25.60
N MET A 132 24.54 -28.64 25.72
CA MET A 132 24.39 -29.67 26.76
C MET A 132 24.15 -30.99 26.04
#